data_AF-A0A067DM23-F1
#
_entry.id   AF-A0A067DM23-F1
#
_cell.length_a   1.000
_cell.length_b   1.000
_cell.length_c   1.000
_cell.angle_alpha   90.00
_cell.angle_beta   90.00
_cell.angle_gamma   90.00
#
_symmetry.space_group_name_H-M   'P 1'
#
loop_
_entity.id
_entity.type
_entity.pdbx_description
1 polymer ?
#
loop_
_entity_poly.entity_id
_entity_poly.type
_entity_poly.pdbx_seq_one_letter_code
_entity_poly.pdbx_strand_id
1 'polypeptide(L)'
;PRGTYIMLASISARSLTISSLFLSSSSPKYGRCKSRNLMSETESWNKTKARSMSLKVSNSSSKDDVQVGERLYLGMDFGTSGARFAIINKDGTILSEGKKEYPKFTTEESIDWLRSWKVTLFSLLEAVPVNLRPLIASISIDGTSATTIIIDSNSGEPLWRPFLYNESCPDALPVVKSIAPANHTVCSGTSTLCKLVSWWNTEGENRESALLLHQADWLLWLLHGKLGLSDYNNALKVGYDPELESYPPWLLSQPYSQLLPSVQAPGTSIGYLKEGIRTEFGMFLFHLTCHWWKPTEHQTIVFLCICIVINNKFSQISCSSDCRTGNLGDIFC
;
A
#
# COMPACT_ATOMS: atom_id res chain seq x y z
N PRO A 1 23.10 -65.04 40.11
CA PRO A 1 23.15 -66.46 39.68
C PRO A 1 22.26 -66.67 38.45
N ARG A 2 22.73 -67.45 37.45
CA ARG A 2 22.03 -68.08 36.28
C ARG A 2 20.60 -67.61 35.93
N GLY A 3 20.21 -67.27 34.69
CA GLY A 3 20.88 -67.20 33.36
C GLY A 3 19.80 -66.93 32.28
N THR A 4 20.01 -66.17 31.20
CA THR A 4 20.82 -66.38 29.96
C THR A 4 19.99 -66.98 28.79
N TYR A 5 20.40 -66.69 27.53
CA TYR A 5 19.76 -66.93 26.21
C TYR A 5 18.80 -65.81 25.76
N ILE A 6 19.05 -65.01 24.71
CA ILE A 6 19.92 -65.07 23.50
C ILE A 6 19.52 -66.12 22.46
N MET A 7 19.06 -65.64 21.29
CA MET A 7 19.42 -66.18 19.97
C MET A 7 19.27 -65.07 18.91
N LEU A 8 20.23 -65.00 17.97
CA LEU A 8 20.22 -64.15 16.78
C LEU A 8 19.92 -65.03 15.55
N ALA A 9 19.30 -64.45 14.52
CA ALA A 9 19.28 -65.03 13.18
C ALA A 9 19.34 -63.93 12.11
N SER A 10 20.35 -64.00 11.25
CA SER A 10 20.44 -63.22 10.00
C SER A 10 20.16 -64.15 8.81
N ILE A 11 20.58 -63.79 7.58
CA ILE A 11 20.37 -64.49 6.28
C ILE A 11 19.04 -64.07 5.60
N SER A 12 18.97 -63.80 4.28
CA SER A 12 19.98 -63.34 3.29
C SER A 12 19.23 -62.81 2.05
N ALA A 13 19.93 -62.11 1.15
CA ALA A 13 19.34 -61.48 -0.03
C ALA A 13 18.93 -62.46 -1.14
N ARG A 14 17.95 -62.03 -1.97
CA ARG A 14 17.91 -62.34 -3.41
C ARG A 14 17.11 -61.28 -4.17
N SER A 15 17.59 -60.94 -5.37
CA SER A 15 16.94 -60.03 -6.31
C SER A 15 16.00 -60.80 -7.25
N LEU A 16 14.89 -60.18 -7.64
CA LEU A 16 14.06 -60.60 -8.77
C LEU A 16 13.51 -59.35 -9.49
N THR A 17 13.97 -59.13 -10.72
CA THR A 17 13.33 -58.24 -11.71
C THR A 17 12.27 -58.99 -12.50
N ILE A 18 11.17 -58.32 -12.84
CA ILE A 18 10.29 -58.65 -13.98
C ILE A 18 9.52 -57.38 -14.40
N SER A 19 9.04 -57.36 -15.64
CA SER A 19 8.71 -56.11 -16.35
C SER A 19 7.25 -55.65 -16.27
N SER A 20 7.10 -54.34 -16.35
CA SER A 20 5.99 -53.56 -16.94
C SER A 20 4.69 -54.27 -17.36
N LEU A 21 3.55 -53.67 -16.96
CA LEU A 21 2.44 -53.40 -17.89
C LEU A 21 1.70 -52.11 -17.46
N PHE A 22 1.13 -51.39 -18.43
CA PHE A 22 0.39 -50.14 -18.21
C PHE A 22 -1.08 -50.41 -17.85
N LEU A 23 -1.66 -49.55 -17.00
CA LEU A 23 -2.97 -48.91 -17.24
C LEU A 23 -3.16 -47.71 -16.29
N SER A 24 -4.11 -46.82 -16.61
CA SER A 24 -4.07 -45.42 -16.17
C SER A 24 -5.39 -44.89 -15.59
N SER A 25 -5.32 -44.03 -14.56
CA SER A 25 -6.37 -43.03 -14.27
C SER A 25 -5.87 -41.82 -13.47
N SER A 26 -5.76 -40.69 -14.17
CA SER A 26 -6.04 -39.31 -13.73
C SER A 26 -5.79 -38.88 -12.26
N SER A 27 -4.73 -38.08 -12.07
CA SER A 27 -4.67 -37.05 -11.00
C SER A 27 -5.05 -35.67 -11.59
N PRO A 28 -5.74 -34.79 -10.84
CA PRO A 28 -6.05 -33.43 -11.31
C PRO A 28 -4.78 -32.57 -11.41
N LYS A 29 -4.72 -31.70 -12.42
CA LYS A 29 -3.60 -30.78 -12.66
C LYS A 29 -4.04 -29.34 -12.35
N TYR A 30 -3.43 -28.72 -11.35
CA TYR A 30 -3.37 -27.26 -11.27
C TYR A 30 -2.19 -26.73 -12.09
N GLY A 31 -2.36 -25.55 -12.70
CA GLY A 31 -1.47 -25.06 -13.74
C GLY A 31 -0.16 -24.48 -13.21
N ARG A 32 0.98 -25.07 -13.59
CA ARG A 32 2.27 -24.37 -13.54
C ARG A 32 2.24 -23.21 -14.54
N CYS A 33 2.16 -21.98 -14.05
CA CYS A 33 2.57 -20.83 -14.86
C CYS A 33 4.08 -20.93 -15.11
N LYS A 34 4.52 -20.71 -16.35
CA LYS A 34 5.94 -20.66 -16.71
C LYS A 34 6.35 -19.22 -16.96
N SER A 35 7.56 -18.86 -16.51
CA SER A 35 8.20 -17.63 -16.95
C SER A 35 8.29 -17.56 -18.48
N ARG A 36 8.11 -16.37 -19.02
CA ARG A 36 8.43 -16.01 -20.40
C ARG A 36 9.19 -14.69 -20.40
N ASN A 37 10.16 -14.60 -21.29
CA ASN A 37 11.08 -13.47 -21.32
C ASN A 37 10.43 -12.20 -21.86
N LEU A 38 10.99 -11.09 -21.40
CA LEU A 38 10.81 -9.73 -21.88
C LEU A 38 10.82 -9.63 -23.43
N MET A 39 9.86 -8.89 -23.98
CA MET A 39 10.08 -8.10 -25.20
C MET A 39 9.75 -6.65 -24.91
N SER A 40 10.57 -5.75 -25.46
CA SER A 40 10.45 -4.30 -25.26
C SER A 40 9.60 -3.68 -26.37
N GLU A 41 8.38 -3.23 -26.04
CA GLU A 41 7.57 -2.41 -26.94
C GLU A 41 7.56 -0.95 -26.46
N THR A 42 8.15 -0.07 -27.28
CA THR A 42 8.14 1.38 -27.07
C THR A 42 6.91 1.98 -27.73
N GLU A 43 5.78 1.99 -27.03
CA GLU A 43 4.53 2.58 -27.55
C GLU A 43 4.64 4.11 -27.67
N SER A 44 4.54 4.62 -28.91
CA SER A 44 4.55 6.07 -29.18
C SER A 44 3.13 6.65 -29.10
N TRP A 45 2.96 7.69 -28.27
CA TRP A 45 1.64 8.31 -28.05
C TRP A 45 1.20 9.15 -29.26
N ASN A 46 0.26 8.61 -30.03
CA ASN A 46 -0.31 9.28 -31.20
C ASN A 46 -1.24 10.46 -30.82
N LYS A 47 -0.79 11.68 -31.13
CA LYS A 47 -1.57 12.91 -30.92
C LYS A 47 -2.81 12.95 -31.82
N THR A 48 -4.00 12.87 -31.22
CA THR A 48 -5.27 13.11 -31.92
C THR A 48 -5.78 14.53 -31.69
N LYS A 49 -6.35 15.17 -32.72
CA LYS A 49 -6.75 16.58 -32.71
C LYS A 49 -7.86 16.89 -31.69
N ALA A 50 -7.60 17.81 -30.77
CA ALA A 50 -8.66 18.52 -30.06
C ALA A 50 -9.46 19.43 -31.02
N ARG A 51 -10.79 19.44 -30.90
CA ARG A 51 -11.66 20.41 -31.58
C ARG A 51 -11.80 21.65 -30.70
N SER A 52 -11.75 22.84 -31.31
CA SER A 52 -12.02 24.10 -30.62
C SER A 52 -13.48 24.18 -30.17
N MET A 53 -13.72 24.56 -28.92
CA MET A 53 -14.98 25.13 -28.45
C MET A 53 -14.69 26.40 -27.66
N SER A 54 -15.39 27.48 -28.00
CA SER A 54 -15.23 28.78 -27.35
C SER A 54 -16.00 28.82 -26.04
N LEU A 55 -15.34 29.21 -24.95
CA LEU A 55 -15.97 29.54 -23.67
C LEU A 55 -15.75 31.03 -23.38
N LYS A 56 -16.82 31.70 -22.94
CA LYS A 56 -16.82 33.15 -22.71
C LYS A 56 -16.02 33.48 -21.45
N VAL A 57 -15.05 34.37 -21.57
CA VAL A 57 -14.38 34.99 -20.42
C VAL A 57 -15.35 35.94 -19.73
N SER A 58 -15.59 35.75 -18.44
CA SER A 58 -16.19 36.74 -17.54
C SER A 58 -15.10 37.28 -16.61
N ASN A 59 -14.90 38.59 -16.60
CA ASN A 59 -13.86 39.22 -15.78
C ASN A 59 -14.21 39.19 -14.29
N SER A 60 -13.37 38.55 -13.49
CA SER A 60 -13.19 38.82 -12.06
C SER A 60 -11.70 38.77 -11.75
N SER A 61 -11.13 39.86 -11.24
CA SER A 61 -9.69 40.07 -11.18
C SER A 61 -9.07 39.75 -9.81
N SER A 62 -8.40 38.61 -9.73
CA SER A 62 -7.32 38.35 -8.76
C SER A 62 -6.19 37.64 -9.51
N LYS A 63 -5.01 38.27 -9.58
CA LYS A 63 -3.79 37.59 -10.00
C LYS A 63 -3.15 36.98 -8.78
N ASP A 64 -3.10 35.66 -8.72
CA ASP A 64 -2.28 34.95 -7.74
C ASP A 64 -0.82 34.97 -8.22
N ASP A 65 -0.16 36.11 -8.03
CA ASP A 65 1.27 36.29 -8.30
C ASP A 65 2.09 35.56 -7.20
N VAL A 66 2.10 34.22 -7.28
CA VAL A 66 2.86 33.29 -6.42
C VAL A 66 4.33 33.72 -6.38
N GLN A 67 4.87 33.98 -5.20
CA GLN A 67 6.15 34.69 -5.10
C GLN A 67 7.37 33.80 -5.35
N VAL A 68 8.40 34.38 -5.94
CA VAL A 68 9.65 33.69 -6.28
C VAL A 68 10.35 33.20 -5.01
N GLY A 69 10.31 31.89 -4.79
CA GLY A 69 10.84 31.22 -3.59
C GLY A 69 9.78 30.59 -2.68
N GLU A 70 8.48 30.75 -2.99
CA GLU A 70 7.41 30.08 -2.24
C GLU A 70 7.50 28.54 -2.38
N ARG A 71 7.29 27.85 -1.24
CA ARG A 71 7.28 26.39 -1.14
C ARG A 71 5.87 25.90 -0.85
N LEU A 72 5.39 25.02 -1.71
CA LEU A 72 4.05 24.43 -1.64
C LEU A 72 4.11 22.99 -1.11
N TYR A 73 2.98 22.38 -0.79
CA TYR A 73 2.94 21.02 -0.22
C TYR A 73 1.78 20.26 -0.83
N LEU A 74 2.06 19.08 -1.41
CA LEU A 74 1.08 18.22 -2.07
C LEU A 74 0.75 17.04 -1.17
N GLY A 75 -0.50 16.96 -0.71
CA GLY A 75 -1.05 15.76 -0.10
C GLY A 75 -2.00 15.05 -1.07
N MET A 76 -2.02 13.72 -1.02
CA MET A 76 -3.02 12.90 -1.70
C MET A 76 -3.72 11.93 -0.72
N ASP A 77 -5.03 11.80 -0.87
CA ASP A 77 -5.88 10.85 -0.13
C ASP A 77 -6.25 9.72 -1.10
N PHE A 78 -5.94 8.47 -0.76
CA PHE A 78 -6.35 7.26 -1.52
C PHE A 78 -7.38 6.44 -0.74
N GLY A 79 -8.58 7.01 -0.60
CA GLY A 79 -9.77 6.36 -0.07
C GLY A 79 -10.32 5.18 -0.90
N THR A 80 -11.61 4.89 -0.75
CA THR A 80 -12.20 3.59 -1.12
C THR A 80 -12.66 3.46 -2.58
N SER A 81 -13.01 4.56 -3.24
CA SER A 81 -13.61 4.59 -4.59
C SER A 81 -12.89 5.49 -5.59
N GLY A 82 -11.95 6.30 -5.10
CA GLY A 82 -11.14 7.23 -5.86
C GLY A 82 -10.13 7.89 -4.94
N ALA A 83 -9.27 8.73 -5.51
CA ALA A 83 -8.27 9.48 -4.79
C ALA A 83 -8.39 10.99 -5.04
N ARG A 84 -7.83 11.78 -4.12
CA ARG A 84 -7.88 13.25 -4.10
C ARG A 84 -6.47 13.81 -4.01
N PHE A 85 -6.30 15.08 -4.38
CA PHE A 85 -5.13 15.86 -4.02
C PHE A 85 -5.52 17.25 -3.54
N ALA A 86 -4.69 17.85 -2.69
CA ALA A 86 -4.67 19.29 -2.49
C ALA A 86 -3.23 19.81 -2.39
N ILE A 87 -3.03 21.02 -2.89
CA ILE A 87 -1.78 21.79 -2.83
C ILE A 87 -2.03 23.00 -1.95
N ILE A 88 -1.23 23.14 -0.91
CA ILE A 88 -1.23 24.31 -0.02
C ILE A 88 0.12 25.00 0.01
N ASN A 89 0.18 26.20 0.58
CA ASN A 89 1.44 26.81 0.99
C ASN A 89 1.75 26.58 2.49
N LYS A 90 2.88 27.13 2.95
CA LYS A 90 3.35 27.07 4.35
C LYS A 90 2.37 27.61 5.41
N ASP A 91 1.36 28.38 5.02
CA ASP A 91 0.38 28.99 5.93
C ASP A 91 -0.95 28.21 5.93
N GLY A 92 -1.02 27.05 5.28
CA GLY A 92 -2.23 26.22 5.17
C GLY A 92 -3.19 26.63 4.05
N THR A 93 -2.87 27.66 3.27
CA THR A 93 -3.75 28.20 2.22
C THR A 93 -3.78 27.27 1.01
N ILE A 94 -4.98 26.86 0.59
CA ILE A 94 -5.21 25.99 -0.58
C ILE A 94 -5.03 26.79 -1.87
N LEU A 95 -4.12 26.34 -2.74
CA LEU A 95 -3.88 26.92 -4.07
C LEU A 95 -4.46 26.06 -5.20
N SER A 96 -4.66 24.76 -4.97
CA SER A 96 -5.30 23.85 -5.92
C SER A 96 -5.82 22.59 -5.21
N GLU A 97 -6.95 22.06 -5.64
CA GLU A 97 -7.50 20.77 -5.19
C GLU A 97 -8.08 20.00 -6.38
N GLY A 98 -8.13 18.68 -6.29
CA GLY A 98 -8.64 17.83 -7.37
C GLY A 98 -8.98 16.41 -6.93
N LYS A 99 -9.71 15.66 -7.76
CA LYS A 99 -10.08 14.26 -7.51
C LYS A 99 -10.16 13.43 -8.79
N LYS A 100 -9.95 12.13 -8.66
CA LYS A 100 -10.09 11.11 -9.72
C LYS A 100 -10.75 9.87 -9.11
N GLU A 101 -11.82 9.37 -9.73
CA GLU A 101 -12.36 8.04 -9.42
C GLU A 101 -11.39 6.96 -9.90
N TYR A 102 -11.42 5.77 -9.29
CA TYR A 102 -10.56 4.67 -9.72
C TYR A 102 -11.05 4.08 -11.06
N PRO A 103 -10.19 4.03 -12.11
CA PRO A 103 -10.53 3.38 -13.37
C PRO A 103 -10.68 1.87 -13.14
N LYS A 104 -11.80 1.28 -13.57
CA LYS A 104 -12.10 -0.13 -13.32
C LYS A 104 -11.38 -1.05 -14.32
N PHE A 105 -10.14 -1.41 -14.01
CA PHE A 105 -9.45 -2.51 -14.69
C PHE A 105 -9.89 -3.85 -14.09
N THR A 106 -10.34 -4.78 -14.93
CA THR A 106 -10.81 -6.11 -14.52
C THR A 106 -9.92 -7.21 -15.09
N THR A 107 -9.51 -8.15 -14.25
CA THR A 107 -9.04 -9.48 -14.68
C THR A 107 -10.23 -10.43 -14.84
N GLU A 108 -9.97 -11.70 -15.17
CA GLU A 108 -11.01 -12.74 -15.22
C GLU A 108 -11.67 -13.02 -13.86
N GLU A 109 -11.00 -12.65 -12.75
CA GLU A 109 -11.40 -13.02 -11.38
C GLU A 109 -11.79 -11.81 -10.49
N SER A 110 -11.19 -10.62 -10.70
CA SER A 110 -11.42 -9.46 -9.82
C SER A 110 -11.01 -8.11 -10.44
N ILE A 111 -11.13 -7.02 -9.68
CA ILE A 111 -10.60 -5.70 -10.05
C ILE A 111 -9.09 -5.67 -9.79
N ASP A 112 -8.32 -5.25 -10.79
CA ASP A 112 -6.89 -4.97 -10.67
C ASP A 112 -6.69 -3.62 -9.95
N TRP A 113 -6.81 -3.68 -8.62
CA TRP A 113 -6.70 -2.51 -7.75
C TRP A 113 -5.33 -1.85 -7.81
N LEU A 114 -4.24 -2.61 -7.97
CA LEU A 114 -2.89 -2.07 -8.05
C LEU A 114 -2.73 -1.19 -9.30
N ARG A 115 -3.12 -1.69 -10.47
CA ARG A 115 -3.13 -0.89 -11.70
C ARG A 115 -4.09 0.30 -11.60
N SER A 116 -5.25 0.11 -10.97
CA SER A 116 -6.23 1.18 -10.76
C SER A 116 -5.65 2.33 -9.93
N TRP A 117 -5.03 2.04 -8.78
CA TRP A 117 -4.38 3.03 -7.93
C TRP A 117 -3.16 3.67 -8.62
N LYS A 118 -2.32 2.88 -9.30
CA LYS A 118 -1.14 3.36 -10.05
C LYS A 118 -1.53 4.34 -11.17
N VAL A 119 -2.55 4.03 -11.97
CA VAL A 119 -3.05 4.94 -13.01
C VAL A 119 -3.64 6.21 -12.40
N THR A 120 -4.37 6.09 -11.28
CA THR A 120 -4.91 7.25 -10.57
C THR A 120 -3.82 8.14 -9.98
N LEU A 121 -2.72 7.59 -9.45
CA LEU A 121 -1.58 8.36 -8.94
C LEU A 121 -0.98 9.27 -10.01
N PHE A 122 -0.62 8.73 -11.17
CA PHE A 122 -0.09 9.54 -12.28
C PHE A 122 -1.16 10.47 -12.86
N SER A 123 -2.43 10.09 -12.85
CA SER A 123 -3.55 10.97 -13.24
C SER A 123 -3.78 12.15 -12.29
N LEU A 124 -3.40 12.05 -11.00
CA LEU A 124 -3.42 13.15 -10.04
C LEU A 124 -2.20 14.06 -10.24
N LEU A 125 -1.00 13.50 -10.44
CA LEU A 125 0.20 14.26 -10.79
C LEU A 125 0.04 15.05 -12.10
N GLU A 126 -0.64 14.48 -13.10
CA GLU A 126 -0.99 15.18 -14.34
C GLU A 126 -2.02 16.31 -14.09
N ALA A 127 -2.97 16.11 -13.18
CA ALA A 127 -3.99 17.10 -12.83
C ALA A 127 -3.45 18.30 -12.03
N VAL A 128 -2.23 18.22 -11.49
CA VAL A 128 -1.56 19.36 -10.85
C VAL A 128 -1.30 20.48 -11.88
N PRO A 129 -1.68 21.75 -11.60
CA PRO A 129 -1.39 22.88 -12.46
C PRO A 129 0.12 23.06 -12.74
N VAL A 130 0.49 23.17 -14.01
CA VAL A 130 1.90 23.17 -14.47
C VAL A 130 2.73 24.28 -13.84
N ASN A 131 2.14 25.44 -13.55
CA ASN A 131 2.79 26.57 -12.88
C ASN A 131 3.13 26.30 -11.40
N LEU A 132 2.44 25.36 -10.73
CA LEU A 132 2.69 25.02 -9.34
C LEU A 132 3.72 23.88 -9.18
N ARG A 133 3.84 22.99 -10.18
CA ARG A 133 4.71 21.79 -10.12
C ARG A 133 6.17 22.05 -9.73
N PRO A 134 6.86 23.12 -10.20
CA PRO A 134 8.23 23.41 -9.78
C PRO A 134 8.38 23.80 -8.30
N LEU A 135 7.28 24.11 -7.61
CA LEU A 135 7.24 24.67 -6.25
C LEU A 135 6.80 23.66 -5.17
N ILE A 136 6.39 22.44 -5.55
CA ILE A 136 5.78 21.45 -4.64
C ILE A 136 6.85 20.79 -3.76
N ALA A 137 7.01 21.36 -2.56
CA ALA A 137 8.12 21.15 -1.64
C ALA A 137 8.15 19.83 -0.91
N SER A 138 7.03 19.11 -0.88
CA SER A 138 6.98 17.69 -0.60
C SER A 138 5.73 17.07 -1.23
N ILE A 139 5.78 15.75 -1.46
CA ILE A 139 4.60 14.94 -1.74
C ILE A 139 4.44 13.94 -0.60
N SER A 140 3.20 13.82 -0.16
CA SER A 140 2.74 12.95 0.91
C SER A 140 1.44 12.25 0.46
N ILE A 141 1.26 11.00 0.86
CA ILE A 141 0.13 10.16 0.43
C ILE A 141 -0.40 9.40 1.65
N ASP A 142 -1.71 9.49 1.88
CA ASP A 142 -2.45 8.62 2.78
C ASP A 142 -3.29 7.58 1.99
N GLY A 143 -3.77 6.54 2.67
CA GLY A 143 -4.51 5.45 2.04
C GLY A 143 -5.34 4.63 3.04
N THR A 144 -6.13 3.70 2.52
CA THR A 144 -7.07 2.92 3.33
C THR A 144 -6.37 1.99 4.34
N SER A 145 -6.68 2.20 5.62
CA SER A 145 -6.06 1.51 6.76
C SER A 145 -6.14 -0.02 6.67
N ALA A 146 -5.00 -0.70 6.80
CA ALA A 146 -4.84 -2.15 6.64
C ALA A 146 -5.24 -2.71 5.27
N THR A 147 -5.22 -1.90 4.20
CA THR A 147 -5.05 -2.44 2.84
C THR A 147 -3.60 -2.91 2.69
N THR A 148 -3.41 -4.20 2.41
CA THR A 148 -2.11 -4.89 2.48
C THR A 148 -1.71 -5.42 1.10
N ILE A 149 -0.44 -5.17 0.73
CA ILE A 149 0.17 -5.58 -0.53
C ILE A 149 1.42 -6.39 -0.20
N ILE A 150 1.56 -7.59 -0.76
CA ILE A 150 2.78 -8.40 -0.65
C ILE A 150 3.45 -8.44 -2.01
N ILE A 151 4.72 -8.07 -2.09
CA ILE A 151 5.53 -8.03 -3.32
C ILE A 151 6.81 -8.87 -3.18
N ASP A 152 7.41 -9.24 -4.30
CA ASP A 152 8.80 -9.70 -4.34
C ASP A 152 9.75 -8.49 -4.35
N SER A 153 10.70 -8.47 -3.42
CA SER A 153 11.64 -7.35 -3.24
C SER A 153 12.69 -7.21 -4.35
N ASN A 154 12.91 -8.24 -5.17
CA ASN A 154 13.89 -8.21 -6.26
C ASN A 154 13.34 -7.58 -7.54
N SER A 155 12.08 -7.88 -7.87
CA SER A 155 11.38 -7.41 -9.08
C SER A 155 10.42 -6.25 -8.82
N GLY A 156 9.88 -6.14 -7.60
CA GLY A 156 8.80 -5.22 -7.26
C GLY A 156 7.40 -5.70 -7.69
N GLU A 157 7.28 -6.90 -8.26
CA GLU A 157 6.01 -7.46 -8.72
C GLU A 157 5.16 -8.00 -7.54
N PRO A 158 3.83 -7.91 -7.60
CA PRO A 158 2.94 -8.42 -6.57
C PRO A 158 2.94 -9.95 -6.52
N LEU A 159 3.20 -10.51 -5.34
CA LEU A 159 3.09 -11.96 -5.08
C LEU A 159 1.65 -12.40 -4.84
N TRP A 160 0.74 -11.45 -4.58
CA TRP A 160 -0.69 -11.70 -4.42
C TRP A 160 -1.49 -10.46 -4.82
N ARG A 161 -2.80 -10.61 -5.06
CA ARG A 161 -3.69 -9.45 -5.12
C ARG A 161 -3.67 -8.68 -3.79
N PRO A 162 -3.94 -7.37 -3.76
CA PRO A 162 -4.07 -6.66 -2.50
C PRO A 162 -5.22 -7.24 -1.66
N PHE A 163 -5.00 -7.32 -0.35
CA PHE A 163 -6.06 -7.53 0.64
C PHE A 163 -6.64 -6.16 1.00
N LEU A 164 -7.95 -5.95 0.83
CA LEU A 164 -8.55 -4.63 1.04
C LEU A 164 -8.81 -4.32 2.52
N TYR A 165 -8.92 -3.05 2.89
CA TYR A 165 -9.19 -2.56 4.26
C TYR A 165 -10.36 -3.27 4.96
N ASN A 166 -11.42 -3.60 4.22
CA ASN A 166 -12.61 -4.29 4.71
C ASN A 166 -12.58 -5.83 4.55
N GLU A 167 -11.56 -6.36 3.89
CA GLU A 167 -11.35 -7.80 3.73
C GLU A 167 -10.86 -8.41 5.05
N SER A 168 -11.34 -9.62 5.36
CA SER A 168 -11.09 -10.30 6.63
C SER A 168 -10.55 -11.71 6.39
N CYS A 169 -9.49 -12.06 7.13
CA CYS A 169 -8.87 -13.38 7.16
C CYS A 169 -9.18 -14.09 8.50
N PRO A 170 -10.39 -14.68 8.66
CA PRO A 170 -10.81 -15.32 9.91
C PRO A 170 -10.04 -16.62 10.22
N ASP A 171 -9.44 -17.23 9.19
CA ASP A 171 -8.53 -18.37 9.25
C ASP A 171 -7.25 -18.09 10.05
N ALA A 172 -6.69 -16.88 9.91
CA ALA A 172 -5.49 -16.44 10.60
C ALA A 172 -5.76 -15.96 12.04
N LEU A 173 -7.00 -15.55 12.34
CA LEU A 173 -7.36 -14.90 13.60
C LEU A 173 -7.07 -15.73 14.87
N PRO A 174 -7.24 -17.08 14.90
CA PRO A 174 -6.83 -17.90 16.05
C PRO A 174 -5.32 -17.87 16.30
N VAL A 175 -4.51 -17.89 15.24
CA VAL A 175 -3.04 -17.82 15.33
C VAL A 175 -2.63 -16.46 15.88
N VAL A 176 -3.17 -15.37 15.33
CA VAL A 176 -2.91 -14.00 15.80
C VAL A 176 -3.30 -13.83 17.28
N LYS A 177 -4.44 -14.39 17.72
CA LYS A 177 -4.87 -14.37 19.13
C LYS A 177 -4.03 -15.25 20.06
N SER A 178 -3.25 -16.20 19.54
CA SER A 178 -2.35 -17.03 20.35
C SER A 178 -0.97 -16.39 20.60
N ILE A 179 -0.61 -15.34 19.86
CA ILE A 179 0.68 -14.65 20.00
C ILE A 179 0.55 -13.21 20.51
N ALA A 180 -0.51 -12.50 20.12
CA ALA A 180 -0.69 -11.10 20.49
C ALA A 180 -1.30 -10.94 21.90
N PRO A 181 -1.05 -9.82 22.59
CA PRO A 181 -1.69 -9.52 23.87
C PRO A 181 -3.23 -9.58 23.77
N ALA A 182 -3.88 -9.92 24.90
CA ALA A 182 -5.33 -9.93 24.98
C ALA A 182 -5.91 -8.56 24.58
N ASN A 183 -6.92 -8.58 23.70
CA ASN A 183 -7.58 -7.38 23.15
C ASN A 183 -6.69 -6.43 22.33
N HIS A 184 -5.48 -6.83 21.92
CA HIS A 184 -4.61 -6.02 21.06
C HIS A 184 -5.28 -5.68 19.70
N THR A 185 -4.95 -4.52 19.11
CA THR A 185 -5.59 -4.00 17.87
C THR A 185 -5.50 -4.96 16.67
N VAL A 186 -4.49 -5.83 16.64
CA VAL A 186 -4.31 -6.87 15.61
C VAL A 186 -5.32 -8.02 15.71
N CYS A 187 -6.01 -8.20 16.84
CA CYS A 187 -6.93 -9.32 17.13
C CYS A 187 -8.31 -9.18 16.45
N SER A 188 -8.34 -8.57 15.27
CA SER A 188 -9.46 -8.50 14.31
C SER A 188 -9.05 -9.19 13.01
N GLY A 189 -9.96 -9.95 12.38
CA GLY A 189 -9.69 -10.61 11.10
C GLY A 189 -9.35 -9.65 9.95
N THR A 190 -9.74 -8.37 10.06
CA THR A 190 -9.43 -7.31 9.08
C THR A 190 -8.06 -6.65 9.28
N SER A 191 -7.30 -7.03 10.31
CA SER A 191 -5.98 -6.45 10.60
C SER A 191 -4.94 -6.82 9.53
N THR A 192 -3.92 -5.96 9.35
CA THR A 192 -2.78 -6.27 8.46
C THR A 192 -2.09 -7.57 8.92
N LEU A 193 -2.03 -7.84 10.23
CA LEU A 193 -1.41 -9.05 10.75
C LEU A 193 -2.20 -10.32 10.38
N CYS A 194 -3.54 -10.31 10.44
CA CYS A 194 -4.32 -11.46 9.97
C CYS A 194 -4.13 -11.70 8.47
N LYS A 195 -4.04 -10.64 7.65
CA LYS A 195 -3.76 -10.73 6.21
C LYS A 195 -2.36 -11.29 5.92
N LEU A 196 -1.34 -10.80 6.63
CA LEU A 196 0.04 -11.32 6.57
C LEU A 196 0.11 -12.81 6.94
N VAL A 197 -0.52 -13.21 8.04
CA VAL A 197 -0.52 -14.61 8.51
C VAL A 197 -1.29 -15.54 7.58
N SER A 198 -2.42 -15.08 7.01
CA SER A 198 -3.19 -15.83 6.02
C SER A 198 -2.36 -16.09 4.75
N TRP A 199 -1.78 -15.03 4.16
CA TRP A 199 -0.88 -15.12 3.00
C TRP A 199 0.35 -16.00 3.29
N TRP A 200 0.96 -15.85 4.47
CA TRP A 200 2.11 -16.65 4.87
C TRP A 200 1.76 -18.14 4.94
N ASN A 201 0.54 -18.49 5.37
CA ASN A 201 0.10 -19.87 5.45
C ASN A 201 -0.19 -20.49 4.07
N THR A 202 -0.48 -19.70 3.02
CA THR A 202 -0.71 -20.23 1.66
C THR A 202 0.56 -20.36 0.81
N GLU A 203 1.42 -19.32 0.75
CA GLU A 203 2.40 -19.17 -0.36
C GLU A 203 3.72 -19.98 -0.25
N GLY A 204 3.65 -21.18 0.33
CA GLY A 204 4.67 -22.24 0.15
C GLY A 204 6.15 -21.81 0.26
N GLU A 205 6.90 -21.98 -0.82
CA GLU A 205 8.36 -21.78 -0.89
C GLU A 205 8.75 -20.31 -1.20
N ASN A 206 7.84 -19.48 -1.72
CA ASN A 206 8.19 -18.20 -2.34
C ASN A 206 8.19 -17.01 -1.34
N ARG A 207 8.83 -17.20 -0.19
CA ARG A 207 8.71 -16.32 0.99
C ARG A 207 9.98 -15.55 1.38
N GLU A 208 11.15 -15.96 0.88
CA GLU A 208 12.44 -15.38 1.32
C GLU A 208 12.65 -13.95 0.83
N SER A 209 12.13 -13.62 -0.35
CA SER A 209 12.19 -12.27 -0.93
C SER A 209 10.90 -11.46 -0.77
N ALA A 210 9.88 -12.02 -0.12
CA ALA A 210 8.60 -11.34 0.06
C ALA A 210 8.70 -10.14 1.02
N LEU A 211 7.95 -9.09 0.74
CA LEU A 211 7.93 -7.85 1.52
C LEU A 211 6.51 -7.30 1.62
N LEU A 212 6.11 -6.87 2.82
CA LEU A 212 4.82 -6.24 3.08
C LEU A 212 4.89 -4.72 2.91
N LEU A 213 3.90 -4.18 2.20
CA LEU A 213 3.65 -2.75 2.06
C LEU A 213 2.15 -2.47 2.29
N HIS A 214 1.84 -1.37 2.96
CA HIS A 214 0.49 -0.81 2.98
C HIS A 214 0.23 -0.01 1.69
N GLN A 215 -1.04 0.37 1.46
CA GLN A 215 -1.42 1.13 0.25
C GLN A 215 -0.60 2.43 0.08
N ALA A 216 -0.40 3.19 1.17
CA ALA A 216 0.40 4.41 1.16
C ALA A 216 1.89 4.13 0.86
N ASP A 217 2.50 3.19 1.59
CA ASP A 217 3.88 2.74 1.41
C ASP A 217 4.18 2.38 -0.06
N TRP A 218 3.28 1.63 -0.71
CA TRP A 218 3.43 1.19 -2.10
C TRP A 218 3.29 2.34 -3.10
N LEU A 219 2.33 3.24 -2.89
CA LEU A 219 2.15 4.44 -3.73
C LEU A 219 3.34 5.39 -3.62
N LEU A 220 3.92 5.54 -2.42
CA LEU A 220 5.13 6.36 -2.20
C LEU A 220 6.38 5.67 -2.74
N TRP A 221 6.50 4.34 -2.65
CA TRP A 221 7.53 3.57 -3.34
C TRP A 221 7.50 3.77 -4.86
N LEU A 222 6.30 3.85 -5.47
CA LEU A 222 6.17 4.22 -6.88
C LEU A 222 6.72 5.63 -7.19
N LEU A 223 6.94 6.50 -6.20
CA LEU A 223 7.56 7.82 -6.33
C LEU A 223 9.06 7.85 -5.94
N HIS A 224 9.48 7.28 -4.79
CA HIS A 224 10.88 7.30 -4.30
C HIS A 224 11.75 6.10 -4.69
N GLY A 225 11.16 4.97 -5.09
CA GLY A 225 11.90 3.74 -5.45
C GLY A 225 12.52 2.96 -4.28
N LYS A 226 12.75 3.59 -3.12
CA LYS A 226 13.15 2.89 -1.87
C LYS A 226 12.04 1.95 -1.38
N LEU A 227 12.35 0.67 -1.18
CA LEU A 227 11.43 -0.35 -0.66
C LEU A 227 11.44 -0.42 0.87
N GLY A 228 10.40 -1.06 1.43
CA GLY A 228 10.38 -1.50 2.83
C GLY A 228 10.31 -0.37 3.85
N LEU A 229 9.57 0.70 3.54
CA LEU A 229 9.37 1.86 4.41
C LEU A 229 7.89 2.12 4.65
N SER A 230 7.50 2.29 5.91
CA SER A 230 6.13 2.63 6.34
C SER A 230 6.15 3.66 7.48
N ASP A 231 4.98 4.03 7.97
CA ASP A 231 4.80 4.93 9.12
C ASP A 231 4.05 4.27 10.29
N TYR A 232 4.16 4.89 11.46
CA TYR A 232 3.60 4.39 12.73
C TYR A 232 2.10 3.99 12.65
N ASN A 233 1.27 4.72 11.90
CA ASN A 233 -0.17 4.46 11.82
C ASN A 233 -0.54 3.40 10.79
N ASN A 234 0.17 3.35 9.66
CA ASN A 234 0.01 2.25 8.71
C ASN A 234 0.44 0.92 9.38
N ALA A 235 1.60 0.90 10.05
CA ALA A 235 2.13 -0.27 10.73
C ALA A 235 1.36 -0.69 12.01
N LEU A 236 0.56 0.19 12.63
CA LEU A 236 -0.20 -0.12 13.86
C LEU A 236 -1.06 -1.39 13.73
N LYS A 237 -1.70 -1.62 12.58
CA LYS A 237 -2.53 -2.82 12.33
C LYS A 237 -1.78 -4.07 11.90
N VAL A 238 -0.46 -4.01 11.67
CA VAL A 238 0.40 -5.21 11.63
C VAL A 238 0.98 -5.53 13.01
N GLY A 239 0.89 -4.60 13.97
CA GLY A 239 1.29 -4.78 15.35
C GLY A 239 2.54 -4.00 15.76
N TYR A 240 2.90 -2.95 15.01
CA TYR A 240 3.92 -1.98 15.46
C TYR A 240 3.43 -1.23 16.71
N ASP A 241 4.35 -0.99 17.65
CA ASP A 241 4.11 -0.21 18.85
C ASP A 241 4.69 1.21 18.68
N PRO A 242 3.86 2.26 18.58
CA PRO A 242 4.32 3.63 18.39
C PRO A 242 4.74 4.33 19.70
N GLU A 243 4.51 3.74 20.87
CA GLU A 243 5.04 4.24 22.15
C GLU A 243 6.47 3.72 22.38
N LEU A 244 6.75 2.49 21.93
CA LEU A 244 8.08 1.88 21.97
C LEU A 244 8.88 2.05 20.67
N GLU A 245 8.35 2.81 19.69
CA GLU A 245 8.86 2.99 18.32
C GLU A 245 9.41 1.69 17.65
N SER A 246 8.80 0.55 17.94
CA SER A 246 9.34 -0.76 17.52
C SER A 246 8.28 -1.83 17.29
N TYR A 247 8.66 -2.90 16.60
CA TYR A 247 7.85 -4.12 16.57
C TYR A 247 8.08 -4.92 17.87
N PRO A 248 7.02 -5.34 18.58
CA PRO A 248 7.14 -5.98 19.87
C PRO A 248 7.68 -7.44 19.76
N PRO A 249 8.33 -7.98 20.81
CA PRO A 249 8.97 -9.31 20.75
C PRO A 249 8.06 -10.49 20.38
N TRP A 250 6.76 -10.42 20.71
CA TRP A 250 5.79 -11.46 20.34
C TRP A 250 5.53 -11.53 18.82
N LEU A 251 5.77 -10.44 18.09
CA LEU A 251 5.69 -10.38 16.64
C LEU A 251 7.05 -10.69 16.00
N LEU A 252 8.14 -10.14 16.52
CA LEU A 252 9.50 -10.40 16.03
C LEU A 252 9.97 -11.86 16.20
N SER A 253 9.34 -12.63 17.10
CA SER A 253 9.60 -14.07 17.24
C SER A 253 8.94 -14.94 16.16
N GLN A 254 8.14 -14.36 15.27
CA GLN A 254 7.42 -15.07 14.21
C GLN A 254 8.21 -15.06 12.89
N PRO A 255 8.15 -16.12 12.06
CA PRO A 255 8.95 -16.20 10.83
C PRO A 255 8.52 -15.19 9.76
N TYR A 256 7.24 -14.79 9.73
CA TYR A 256 6.73 -13.72 8.86
C TYR A 256 7.14 -12.30 9.31
N SER A 257 7.84 -12.14 10.44
CA SER A 257 8.39 -10.83 10.83
C SER A 257 9.42 -10.29 9.83
N GLN A 258 10.07 -11.16 9.05
CA GLN A 258 11.01 -10.77 7.99
C GLN A 258 10.36 -9.97 6.84
N LEU A 259 9.03 -10.03 6.69
CA LEU A 259 8.29 -9.26 5.68
C LEU A 259 7.99 -7.82 6.13
N LEU A 260 8.19 -7.47 7.40
CA LEU A 260 7.73 -6.20 7.95
C LEU A 260 8.56 -5.01 7.43
N PRO A 261 7.92 -3.90 7.00
CA PRO A 261 8.64 -2.72 6.57
C PRO A 261 9.35 -2.04 7.75
N SER A 262 10.48 -1.38 7.50
CA SER A 262 11.06 -0.45 8.47
C SER A 262 10.13 0.76 8.65
N VAL A 263 9.92 1.19 9.88
CA VAL A 263 8.91 2.19 10.21
C VAL A 263 9.57 3.51 10.64
N GLN A 264 8.99 4.64 10.23
CA GLN A 264 9.45 5.99 10.57
C GLN A 264 8.30 6.86 11.11
N ALA A 265 8.64 7.96 11.79
CA ALA A 265 7.64 8.93 12.20
C ALA A 265 6.91 9.52 10.98
N PRO A 266 5.57 9.62 10.99
CA PRO A 266 4.79 10.27 9.94
C PRO A 266 5.31 11.69 9.63
N GLY A 267 5.82 11.89 8.41
CA GLY A 267 6.44 13.13 7.95
C GLY A 267 7.97 13.09 7.86
N THR A 268 8.60 12.00 8.26
CA THR A 268 10.04 11.78 8.00
C THR A 268 10.30 11.75 6.49
N SER A 269 11.35 12.46 6.05
CA SER A 269 11.77 12.47 4.65
C SER A 269 12.43 11.16 4.26
N ILE A 270 11.78 10.41 3.38
CA ILE A 270 12.26 9.13 2.85
C ILE A 270 13.39 9.35 1.82
N GLY A 271 13.26 10.34 0.94
CA GLY A 271 14.24 10.59 -0.13
C GLY A 271 13.68 11.45 -1.26
N TYR A 272 14.41 11.58 -2.36
CA TYR A 272 14.00 12.38 -3.51
C TYR A 272 13.01 11.62 -4.42
N LEU A 273 12.26 12.37 -5.23
CA LEU A 273 11.53 11.84 -6.39
C LEU A 273 12.49 11.12 -7.35
N LYS A 274 12.05 10.01 -7.94
CA LYS A 274 12.76 9.39 -9.08
C LYS A 274 12.86 10.37 -10.24
N GLU A 275 14.06 10.47 -10.83
CA GLU A 275 14.37 11.52 -11.82
C GLU A 275 13.48 11.48 -13.07
N GLY A 276 13.00 10.30 -13.47
CA GLY A 276 12.00 10.15 -14.53
C GLY A 276 10.71 10.91 -14.24
N ILE A 277 10.16 10.78 -13.03
CA ILE A 277 8.93 11.46 -12.59
C ILE A 277 9.18 12.97 -12.44
N ARG A 278 10.33 13.34 -11.88
CA ARG A 278 10.79 14.74 -11.78
C ARG A 278 10.85 15.42 -13.16
N THR A 279 11.35 14.72 -14.17
CA THR A 279 11.45 15.20 -15.56
C THR A 279 10.09 15.21 -16.27
N GLU A 280 9.32 14.12 -16.17
CA GLU A 280 8.02 13.93 -16.84
C GLU A 280 6.98 14.95 -16.37
N PHE A 281 6.90 15.19 -15.06
CA PHE A 281 5.92 16.11 -14.49
C PHE A 281 6.46 17.54 -14.30
N GLY A 282 7.77 17.76 -14.32
CA GLY A 282 8.39 19.09 -14.15
C GLY A 282 8.51 19.53 -12.69
N MET A 283 8.81 18.58 -11.80
CA MET A 283 8.87 18.79 -10.34
C MET A 283 10.33 18.93 -9.89
N PHE A 284 10.93 20.10 -10.16
CA PHE A 284 12.40 20.25 -10.26
C PHE A 284 13.20 20.27 -8.94
N LEU A 285 12.57 20.00 -7.79
CA LEU A 285 13.19 19.97 -6.47
C LEU A 285 12.59 18.78 -5.66
N PHE A 286 13.05 18.62 -4.42
CA PHE A 286 12.29 18.10 -3.26
C PHE A 286 12.36 16.64 -2.81
N HIS A 287 12.01 16.49 -1.53
CA HIS A 287 11.96 15.28 -0.73
C HIS A 287 10.52 14.77 -0.61
N LEU A 288 10.35 13.45 -0.52
CA LEU A 288 9.10 12.72 -0.32
C LEU A 288 8.97 12.28 1.14
N THR A 289 7.76 12.35 1.69
CA THR A 289 7.43 11.95 3.07
C THR A 289 6.25 10.98 3.09
N CYS A 290 6.28 9.97 3.98
CA CYS A 290 5.10 9.12 4.25
C CYS A 290 4.33 9.67 5.45
N HIS A 291 2.99 9.59 5.44
CA HIS A 291 2.16 10.18 6.49
C HIS A 291 0.81 9.46 6.71
N TRP A 292 0.54 9.15 7.98
CA TRP A 292 -0.68 9.59 8.65
C TRP A 292 -0.39 9.87 10.14
N TRP A 293 -0.91 10.96 10.73
CA TRP A 293 -0.96 11.36 12.18
C TRP A 293 0.15 10.90 13.18
N LYS A 294 0.64 11.71 14.14
CA LYS A 294 -0.10 12.65 15.00
C LYS A 294 0.73 13.98 15.13
N PRO A 295 1.33 14.49 16.24
CA PRO A 295 1.91 15.85 16.22
C PRO A 295 3.26 16.10 16.96
N THR A 296 4.33 16.50 16.23
CA THR A 296 5.41 17.35 16.78
C THR A 296 5.93 18.38 15.76
N GLU A 297 5.94 19.63 16.20
CA GLU A 297 6.54 20.86 15.64
C GLU A 297 6.32 21.28 14.16
N HIS A 298 5.88 22.54 14.03
CA HIS A 298 5.89 23.50 12.90
C HIS A 298 5.68 23.02 11.44
N GLN A 299 6.37 21.99 10.94
CA GLN A 299 6.04 21.39 9.64
C GLN A 299 4.73 20.59 9.72
N THR A 300 4.30 20.15 10.90
CA THR A 300 3.02 19.43 11.10
C THR A 300 1.79 20.24 10.69
N ILE A 301 1.79 21.55 10.98
CA ILE A 301 0.59 22.42 10.87
C ILE A 301 0.07 22.45 9.43
N VAL A 302 1.01 22.55 8.49
CA VAL A 302 0.80 22.51 7.04
C VAL A 302 0.05 21.23 6.65
N PHE A 303 0.60 20.04 6.94
CA PHE A 303 -0.05 18.80 6.54
C PHE A 303 -1.35 18.50 7.30
N LEU A 304 -1.44 18.91 8.57
CA LEU A 304 -2.70 18.86 9.33
C LEU A 304 -3.79 19.66 8.60
N CYS A 305 -3.47 20.85 8.09
CA CYS A 305 -4.36 21.64 7.24
C CYS A 305 -4.72 20.92 5.93
N ILE A 306 -3.83 20.17 5.27
CA ILE A 306 -4.21 19.40 4.06
C ILE A 306 -5.29 18.37 4.38
N CYS A 307 -5.04 17.44 5.31
CA CYS A 307 -6.01 16.39 5.62
C CYS A 307 -7.30 16.95 6.25
N ILE A 308 -7.21 18.00 7.07
CA ILE A 308 -8.38 18.69 7.62
C ILE A 308 -9.18 19.40 6.51
N VAL A 309 -8.54 20.05 5.54
CA VAL A 309 -9.23 20.64 4.37
C VAL A 309 -9.96 19.57 3.56
N ILE A 310 -9.25 18.50 3.17
CA ILE A 310 -9.77 17.44 2.30
C ILE A 310 -10.95 16.71 2.96
N ASN A 311 -10.99 16.63 4.30
CA ASN A 311 -12.08 16.00 5.03
C ASN A 311 -13.19 16.98 5.46
N ASN A 312 -12.88 18.10 6.13
CA ASN A 312 -13.92 18.99 6.69
C ASN A 312 -14.71 19.80 5.65
N LYS A 313 -14.17 20.07 4.45
CA LYS A 313 -15.00 20.64 3.36
C LYS A 313 -15.96 19.61 2.75
N PHE A 314 -15.54 18.36 2.65
CA PHE A 314 -16.29 17.33 1.91
C PHE A 314 -17.23 16.50 2.79
N SER A 315 -17.02 16.47 4.12
CA SER A 315 -18.00 15.93 5.07
C SER A 315 -19.35 16.68 5.04
N GLN A 316 -19.34 17.99 4.77
CA GLN A 316 -20.56 18.77 4.53
C GLN A 316 -21.34 18.35 3.28
N ILE A 317 -20.69 17.68 2.31
CA ILE A 317 -21.33 17.20 1.08
C ILE A 317 -21.86 15.76 1.26
N SER A 318 -21.19 14.93 2.07
CA SER A 318 -21.66 13.56 2.36
C SER A 318 -22.75 13.47 3.45
N CYS A 319 -22.86 14.47 4.34
CA CYS A 319 -23.88 14.48 5.41
C CYS A 319 -25.21 15.15 5.02
N SER A 320 -25.54 15.20 3.73
CA SER A 320 -26.76 15.87 3.21
C SER A 320 -27.95 14.92 2.94
N SER A 321 -27.88 13.66 3.39
CA SER A 321 -29.02 12.72 3.44
C SER A 321 -28.73 11.57 4.41
N ASP A 322 -29.77 11.12 5.14
CA ASP A 322 -29.82 9.86 5.90
C ASP A 322 -28.73 9.58 6.96
N CYS A 323 -28.70 10.42 7.99
CA CYS A 323 -28.34 9.99 9.36
C CYS A 323 -29.02 10.90 10.42
N ARG A 324 -30.33 10.72 10.64
CA ARG A 324 -31.03 11.26 11.82
C ARG A 324 -31.22 10.15 12.86
N THR A 325 -30.97 10.49 14.13
CA THR A 325 -31.08 9.63 15.33
C THR A 325 -30.04 8.51 15.44
N GLY A 326 -29.44 8.36 16.63
CA GLY A 326 -28.33 7.44 16.92
C GLY A 326 -27.26 8.12 17.78
N ASN A 327 -27.27 7.85 19.09
CA ASN A 327 -26.50 8.58 20.11
C ASN A 327 -24.99 8.72 19.79
N LEU A 328 -24.48 9.94 19.97
CA LEU A 328 -23.06 10.19 20.19
C LEU A 328 -22.67 9.82 21.62
N GLY A 329 -21.61 9.03 21.78
CA GLY A 329 -20.95 8.75 23.05
C GLY A 329 -19.82 7.74 22.87
N ASP A 330 -18.64 8.07 23.41
CA ASP A 330 -17.61 7.15 23.93
C ASP A 330 -16.94 6.14 22.97
N ILE A 331 -15.60 5.97 22.86
CA ILE A 331 -14.38 6.70 23.31
C ILE A 331 -13.38 6.53 22.13
N PHE A 332 -12.51 7.49 21.75
CA PHE A 332 -11.11 7.62 22.21
C PHE A 332 -10.39 8.82 21.55
N CYS A 333 -9.32 9.29 22.23
CA CYS A 333 -8.49 10.46 21.85
C CYS A 333 -7.19 10.09 21.12
#